data_AF-S6UHW9-F1
#
_entry.id   AF-S6UHW9-F1
#
_cell.length_a   1.000
_cell.length_b   1.000
_cell.length_c   1.000
_cell.angle_alpha   90.00
_cell.angle_beta   90.00
_cell.angle_gamma   90.00
#
_symmetry.space_group_name_H-M   'P 1'
#
loop_
_entity.id
_entity.type
_entity.pdbx_description
1 polymer ?
#
loop_
_entity_poly.entity_id
_entity_poly.type
_entity_poly.pdbx_seq_one_letter_code
_entity_poly.pdbx_strand_id
1 'polypeptide(L)'
;FMTSAILVILCGVTGSFERMVRRLPASLAAALLAGILFRIGSEIFIAAQHRTGLVMGMFITYLLVKRFSPRYSVLLALLVGIVISAMLGLLNFSGLALQVAMPVWTTPEFSWAATVSISIPLFVVAMTSQNMPGVAVLRADGYSPPTSPLISVTGIASLVTAPFGCHGINLAAISAAI
;
A
#
# COMPACT_ATOMS: atom_id res chain seq x y z
N PHE A 1 5.13 13.81 7.28
CA PHE A 1 5.19 13.22 5.92
C PHE A 1 6.17 13.94 5.00
N MET A 2 6.19 15.28 4.93
CA MET A 2 7.14 16.00 4.06
C MET A 2 8.60 15.62 4.31
N THR A 3 9.04 15.54 5.57
CA THR A 3 10.41 15.12 5.89
C THR A 3 10.70 13.70 5.41
N SER A 4 9.74 12.78 5.55
CA SER A 4 9.85 11.41 5.01
C SER A 4 9.97 11.43 3.48
N ALA A 5 9.16 12.23 2.78
CA ALA A 5 9.23 12.39 1.33
C ALA A 5 10.58 12.96 0.89
N ILE A 6 11.15 13.93 1.61
CA ILE A 6 12.50 14.45 1.36
C ILE A 6 13.54 13.34 1.48
N LEU A 7 13.47 12.50 2.52
CA LEU A 7 14.36 11.35 2.68
C LEU A 7 14.22 10.34 1.53
N VAL A 8 12.99 10.09 1.05
CA VAL A 8 12.73 9.26 -0.13
C VAL A 8 13.40 9.86 -1.38
N ILE A 9 13.22 11.16 -1.63
CA ILE A 9 13.84 11.87 -2.75
C ILE A 9 15.36 11.78 -2.67
N LEU A 10 15.95 12.06 -1.50
CA LEU A 10 17.39 11.97 -1.29
C LEU A 10 17.90 10.55 -1.58
N CYS A 11 17.19 9.52 -1.12
CA CYS A 11 17.55 8.12 -1.38
C CYS A 11 17.46 7.75 -2.87
N GLY A 12 16.45 8.29 -3.57
CA GLY A 12 16.29 8.15 -5.01
C GLY A 12 17.40 8.85 -5.79
N VAL A 13 17.57 10.16 -5.61
CA VAL A 13 18.54 11.00 -6.36
C VAL A 13 19.99 10.58 -6.11
N THR A 14 20.34 10.15 -4.89
CA THR A 14 21.70 9.66 -4.60
C THR A 14 22.01 8.28 -5.20
N GLY A 15 21.02 7.60 -5.78
CA GLY A 15 21.15 6.22 -6.25
C GLY A 15 21.39 5.20 -5.12
N SER A 16 21.25 5.62 -3.85
CA SER A 16 21.47 4.76 -2.69
C SER A 16 20.49 3.59 -2.68
N PHE A 17 19.22 3.85 -3.03
CA PHE A 17 18.23 2.79 -3.16
C PHE A 17 18.59 1.80 -4.27
N GLU A 18 18.99 2.29 -5.44
CA GLU A 18 19.37 1.43 -6.56
C GLU A 18 20.56 0.54 -6.19
N ARG A 19 21.57 1.09 -5.49
CA ARG A 19 22.71 0.32 -5.00
C ARG A 19 22.28 -0.78 -4.00
N MET A 20 21.31 -0.50 -3.15
CA MET A 20 20.75 -1.48 -2.21
C MET A 20 20.00 -2.59 -2.94
N VAL A 21 19.09 -2.24 -3.85
CA VAL A 21 18.29 -3.21 -4.60
C VAL A 21 19.15 -4.04 -5.55
N ARG A 22 20.21 -3.50 -6.16
CA ARG A 22 21.17 -4.29 -6.97
C ARG A 22 21.83 -5.44 -6.17
N ARG A 23 21.95 -5.31 -4.84
CA ARG A 23 22.47 -6.36 -3.96
C ARG A 23 21.41 -7.35 -3.48
N LEU A 24 20.14 -7.16 -3.85
CA LEU A 24 19.02 -7.95 -3.37
C LEU A 24 18.97 -9.30 -4.13
N PRO A 25 19.25 -10.44 -3.47
CA PRO A 25 19.19 -11.75 -4.11
C PRO A 25 17.75 -12.13 -4.46
N ALA A 26 17.55 -12.92 -5.51
CA ALA A 26 16.22 -13.40 -5.90
C ALA A 26 15.51 -14.19 -4.78
N SER A 27 16.26 -14.92 -3.96
CA SER A 27 15.71 -15.62 -2.79
C SER A 27 15.15 -14.66 -1.74
N LEU A 28 15.79 -13.51 -1.52
CA LEU A 28 15.31 -12.48 -0.60
C LEU A 28 14.09 -11.76 -1.16
N ALA A 29 14.03 -11.53 -2.47
CA ALA A 29 12.83 -11.03 -3.15
C ALA A 29 11.62 -11.94 -2.94
N ALA A 30 11.79 -13.25 -3.16
CA ALA A 30 10.74 -14.24 -2.91
C ALA A 30 10.32 -14.31 -1.43
N ALA A 31 11.29 -14.23 -0.50
CA ALA A 31 11.01 -14.20 0.93
C ALA A 31 10.23 -12.95 1.37
N LEU A 32 10.55 -11.78 0.81
CA LEU A 32 9.79 -10.54 1.05
C LEU A 32 8.34 -10.68 0.57
N LEU A 33 8.13 -11.25 -0.61
CA LEU A 33 6.79 -11.52 -1.14
C LEU A 33 6.00 -12.47 -0.25
N ALA A 34 6.62 -13.59 0.14
CA ALA A 34 6.01 -14.54 1.05
C ALA A 34 5.64 -13.88 2.38
N GLY A 35 6.52 -13.07 2.97
CA GLY A 35 6.27 -12.38 4.23
C GLY A 35 5.08 -11.41 4.18
N ILE A 36 4.98 -10.61 3.11
CA ILE A 36 3.87 -9.66 2.93
C ILE A 36 2.55 -10.40 2.72
N LEU A 37 2.53 -11.39 1.84
CA LEU A 37 1.34 -12.20 1.57
C LEU A 37 0.90 -12.99 2.81
N PHE A 38 1.85 -13.54 3.58
CA PHE A 38 1.56 -14.23 4.83
C PHE A 38 0.93 -13.30 5.86
N ARG A 39 1.48 -12.09 6.05
CA ARG A 39 0.91 -11.10 6.97
C ARG A 39 -0.53 -10.74 6.56
N ILE A 40 -0.75 -10.40 5.30
CA ILE A 40 -2.09 -10.07 4.79
C ILE A 40 -3.05 -11.25 5.00
N GLY A 41 -2.61 -12.47 4.68
CA GLY A 41 -3.38 -13.68 4.92
C GLY A 41 -3.73 -13.88 6.40
N SER A 42 -2.77 -13.65 7.30
CA SER A 42 -2.97 -13.79 8.75
C SER A 42 -3.99 -12.79 9.31
N GLU A 43 -3.98 -11.54 8.82
CA GLU A 43 -4.91 -10.49 9.23
C GLU A 43 -6.37 -10.85 8.86
N ILE A 44 -6.57 -11.59 7.76
CA ILE A 44 -7.91 -12.10 7.36
C ILE A 44 -8.46 -13.10 8.39
N PHE A 45 -7.62 -13.99 8.94
CA PHE A 45 -8.07 -14.95 9.95
C PHE A 45 -8.48 -14.26 11.26
N ILE A 46 -7.76 -13.21 11.66
CA ILE A 46 -8.15 -12.38 12.81
C ILE A 46 -9.50 -11.72 12.56
N ALA A 47 -9.72 -11.15 11.37
CA ALA A 47 -11.02 -10.58 11.00
C ALA A 47 -12.15 -11.63 10.98
N ALA A 48 -11.85 -12.86 10.55
CA ALA A 48 -12.79 -13.97 10.51
C ALA A 48 -13.25 -14.41 11.91
N GLN A 49 -12.44 -14.24 12.96
CA GLN A 49 -12.85 -14.52 14.34
C GLN A 49 -13.97 -13.59 14.82
N HIS A 50 -13.92 -12.31 14.41
CA HIS A 50 -14.92 -11.32 14.81
C HIS A 50 -16.16 -11.31 13.92
N ARG A 51 -16.02 -11.60 12.61
CA ARG A 51 -17.10 -11.50 11.63
C ARG A 51 -17.04 -12.63 10.59
N THR A 52 -17.13 -13.87 11.06
CA THR A 52 -16.97 -15.08 10.24
C THR A 52 -17.87 -15.09 9.00
N GLY A 53 -19.16 -14.77 9.15
CA GLY A 53 -20.11 -14.80 8.04
C GLY A 53 -19.77 -13.83 6.90
N LEU A 54 -19.27 -12.64 7.24
CA LEU A 54 -18.85 -11.63 6.25
C LEU A 54 -17.61 -12.11 5.50
N VAL A 55 -16.57 -12.54 6.23
CA VAL A 55 -15.32 -12.99 5.62
C VAL A 55 -15.54 -14.22 4.74
N MET A 56 -16.32 -15.20 5.22
CA MET A 56 -16.65 -16.40 4.45
C MET A 56 -17.49 -16.09 3.22
N GLY A 57 -18.46 -15.18 3.31
CA GLY A 57 -19.27 -14.77 2.16
C GLY A 57 -18.42 -14.13 1.06
N MET A 58 -17.51 -13.24 1.42
CA MET A 58 -16.56 -12.63 0.48
C MET A 58 -15.61 -13.68 -0.12
N PHE A 59 -15.07 -14.59 0.71
CA PHE A 59 -14.13 -15.63 0.28
C PHE A 59 -14.75 -16.63 -0.68
N ILE A 60 -15.95 -17.15 -0.36
CA ILE A 60 -16.68 -18.08 -1.23
C ILE A 60 -17.02 -17.40 -2.56
N THR A 61 -17.49 -16.15 -2.52
CA THR A 61 -17.77 -15.37 -3.73
C THR A 61 -16.53 -15.24 -4.60
N TYR A 62 -15.39 -14.87 -4.00
CA TYR A 62 -14.12 -14.78 -4.72
C TYR A 62 -13.77 -16.10 -5.41
N LEU A 63 -13.83 -17.24 -4.70
CA LEU A 63 -13.49 -18.55 -5.27
C LEU A 63 -14.41 -18.96 -6.42
N LEU A 64 -15.72 -18.76 -6.26
CA LEU A 64 -16.71 -19.08 -7.29
C LEU A 64 -16.48 -18.22 -8.54
N VAL A 65 -16.35 -16.91 -8.36
CA VAL A 65 -16.16 -15.98 -9.49
C VAL A 65 -14.80 -16.17 -10.12
N LYS A 66 -13.75 -16.47 -9.37
CA LYS A 66 -12.41 -16.73 -9.92
C LYS A 66 -12.42 -17.85 -10.95
N ARG A 67 -13.32 -18.84 -10.82
CA ARG A 67 -13.48 -19.91 -11.81
C ARG A 67 -14.08 -19.44 -13.14
N PHE A 68 -15.05 -18.53 -13.10
CA PHE A 68 -15.81 -18.12 -14.29
C PHE A 68 -15.28 -16.82 -14.92
N SER A 69 -14.85 -15.88 -14.08
CA SER A 69 -14.30 -14.60 -14.50
C SER A 69 -13.26 -14.08 -13.49
N PRO A 70 -11.98 -14.53 -13.61
CA PRO A 70 -10.90 -14.11 -12.74
C PRO A 70 -10.81 -12.58 -12.58
N ARG A 71 -11.07 -11.84 -13.66
CA ARG A 71 -11.00 -10.38 -13.73
C ARG A 71 -11.98 -9.67 -12.78
N TYR A 72 -13.16 -10.24 -12.51
CA TYR A 72 -14.19 -9.62 -11.66
C TYR A 72 -14.27 -10.23 -10.25
N SER A 73 -13.41 -11.21 -9.94
CA SER A 73 -13.43 -11.93 -8.66
C SER A 73 -13.35 -11.02 -7.43
N VAL A 74 -12.40 -10.08 -7.43
CA VAL A 74 -12.21 -9.13 -6.33
C VAL A 74 -13.37 -8.13 -6.24
N LEU A 75 -13.84 -7.62 -7.39
CA LEU A 75 -14.96 -6.67 -7.44
C LEU A 75 -16.26 -7.27 -6.90
N LEU A 76 -16.60 -8.50 -7.32
CA LEU A 76 -17.82 -9.17 -6.84
C LEU A 76 -17.71 -9.56 -5.37
N ALA A 77 -16.54 -9.97 -4.89
CA ALA A 77 -16.32 -10.21 -3.46
C ALA A 77 -16.53 -8.93 -2.62
N LEU A 78 -16.05 -7.78 -3.10
CA LEU A 78 -16.30 -6.47 -2.46
C LEU A 78 -17.79 -6.14 -2.41
N LEU A 79 -18.51 -6.29 -3.53
CA LEU A 79 -19.95 -6.01 -3.59
C LEU A 79 -20.75 -6.89 -2.63
N VAL A 80 -20.45 -8.19 -2.57
CA VAL A 80 -21.07 -9.10 -1.59
C VAL A 80 -20.72 -8.69 -0.16
N GLY A 81 -19.47 -8.28 0.11
CA GLY A 81 -19.07 -7.75 1.41
C GLY A 81 -19.87 -6.51 1.84
N ILE A 82 -20.14 -5.59 0.92
CA ILE A 82 -20.97 -4.40 1.16
C ILE A 82 -22.41 -4.83 1.49
N VAL A 83 -23.00 -5.74 0.70
CA VAL A 83 -24.36 -6.23 0.92
C VAL A 83 -24.50 -6.92 2.28
N ILE A 84 -23.58 -7.82 2.63
CA ILE A 84 -23.58 -8.49 3.93
C ILE A 84 -23.40 -7.48 5.06
N SER A 85 -22.50 -6.49 4.90
CA SER A 85 -22.29 -5.44 5.89
C SER A 85 -23.54 -4.58 6.11
N ALA A 86 -24.29 -4.29 5.04
CA ALA A 86 -25.57 -3.59 5.09
C ALA A 86 -26.61 -4.41 5.88
N MET A 87 -26.74 -5.71 5.57
CA MET A 87 -27.65 -6.63 6.26
C MET A 87 -27.33 -6.78 7.75
N LEU A 88 -26.05 -6.71 8.11
CA LEU A 88 -25.57 -6.77 9.49
C LEU A 88 -25.65 -5.42 10.23
N GLY A 89 -26.14 -4.35 9.59
CA GLY A 89 -26.25 -3.02 10.21
C GLY A 89 -24.89 -2.37 10.52
N LEU A 90 -23.83 -2.77 9.80
CA LEU A 90 -22.46 -2.28 10.05
C LEU A 90 -22.14 -0.98 9.30
N LEU A 91 -23.00 -0.61 8.36
CA LEU A 91 -22.83 0.59 7.57
C LEU A 91 -23.33 1.80 8.37
N ASN A 92 -22.41 2.67 8.75
CA ASN A 92 -22.74 3.93 9.39
C ASN A 92 -22.71 5.08 8.36
N PHE A 93 -23.87 5.69 8.13
CA PHE A 93 -24.05 6.81 7.21
C PHE A 93 -24.26 8.15 7.91
N SER A 94 -24.12 8.23 9.25
CA SER A 94 -24.47 9.41 10.04
C SER A 94 -23.65 10.67 9.73
N GLY A 95 -22.56 10.55 8.95
CA GLY A 95 -21.74 11.66 8.47
C GLY A 95 -21.57 11.70 6.95
N LEU A 96 -22.39 10.96 6.20
CA LEU A 96 -22.25 10.89 4.74
C LEU A 96 -22.84 12.17 4.11
N ALA A 97 -21.98 13.11 3.74
CA ALA A 97 -22.33 14.26 2.92
C ALA A 97 -21.67 14.14 1.55
N LEU A 98 -22.47 14.13 0.48
CA LEU A 98 -21.93 14.18 -0.88
C LEU A 98 -21.41 15.60 -1.12
N GLN A 99 -20.08 15.75 -1.16
CA GLN A 99 -19.42 17.03 -1.41
C GLN A 99 -18.31 16.84 -2.44
N VAL A 100 -18.03 17.90 -3.20
CA VAL A 100 -16.88 17.91 -4.09
C VAL A 100 -15.62 17.95 -3.23
N ALA A 101 -14.78 16.92 -3.33
CA ALA A 101 -13.51 16.88 -2.62
C ALA A 101 -12.60 18.01 -3.15
N MET A 102 -12.34 19.00 -2.30
CA MET A 102 -11.42 20.10 -2.61
C MET A 102 -10.10 19.89 -1.86
N PRO A 103 -8.95 20.21 -2.49
CA PRO A 103 -7.67 20.14 -1.81
C PRO A 103 -7.62 21.16 -0.66
N VAL A 104 -7.48 20.68 0.57
CA VAL A 104 -7.38 21.53 1.76
C VAL A 104 -5.91 21.76 2.06
N TRP A 105 -5.48 23.02 1.98
CA TRP A 105 -4.12 23.39 2.35
C TRP A 105 -3.92 23.25 3.86
N THR A 106 -2.99 22.39 4.25
CA THR A 106 -2.53 22.19 5.61
C THR A 106 -1.11 22.70 5.71
N THR A 107 -0.92 23.82 6.42
CA THR A 107 0.40 24.45 6.56
C THR A 107 1.36 23.48 7.25
N PRO A 108 2.52 23.18 6.65
CA PRO A 108 3.47 22.26 7.24
C PRO A 108 4.12 22.83 8.50
N GLU A 109 4.09 22.06 9.59
CA GLU A 109 4.86 22.35 10.79
C GLU A 109 6.02 21.35 10.91
N PHE A 110 7.23 21.89 11.05
CA PHE A 110 8.43 21.08 11.19
C PHE A 110 8.86 21.03 12.66
N SER A 111 8.97 19.81 13.19
CA SER A 111 9.46 19.55 14.53
C SER A 111 10.55 18.48 14.48
N TRP A 112 11.64 18.71 15.24
CA TRP A 112 12.69 17.72 15.40
C TRP A 112 12.17 16.44 16.06
N ALA A 113 11.30 16.59 17.07
CA ALA A 113 10.69 15.46 17.74
C ALA A 113 9.90 14.59 16.74
N ALA A 114 8.99 15.20 15.95
CA ALA A 114 8.20 14.50 14.95
C ALA A 114 9.05 13.93 13.79
N THR A 115 10.19 14.55 13.50
CA THR A 115 11.12 14.04 12.48
C THR A 115 11.71 12.70 12.94
N VAL A 116 12.22 12.64 14.17
CA VAL A 116 12.85 11.45 14.72
C VAL A 116 11.82 10.37 15.09
N SER A 117 10.72 10.74 15.74
CA SER A 117 9.75 9.78 16.26
C SER A 117 8.76 9.25 15.23
N ILE A 118 8.51 10.00 14.14
CA ILE A 118 7.48 9.65 13.15
C ILE A 118 8.07 9.59 11.75
N SER A 119 8.72 10.65 11.29
CA SER A 119 9.09 10.77 9.86
C SER A 119 10.15 9.76 9.42
N ILE A 120 11.18 9.54 10.24
CA ILE A 120 12.22 8.53 9.97
C ILE A 120 11.62 7.11 9.99
N PRO A 121 10.86 6.69 11.03
CA PRO A 121 10.17 5.41 11.03
C PRO A 121 9.27 5.21 9.80
N LEU A 122 8.45 6.21 9.43
CA LEU A 122 7.60 6.13 8.26
C LEU A 122 8.38 6.00 6.95
N PHE A 123 9.51 6.72 6.82
CA PHE A 123 10.42 6.56 5.69
C PHE A 123 10.92 5.11 5.61
N VAL A 124 11.42 4.55 6.72
CA VAL A 124 11.95 3.17 6.76
C VAL A 124 10.85 2.17 6.40
N VAL A 125 9.65 2.31 6.97
CA VAL A 125 8.50 1.44 6.68
C VAL A 125 8.11 1.53 5.20
N ALA A 126 8.03 2.74 4.62
CA ALA A 126 7.69 2.91 3.21
C ALA A 126 8.74 2.26 2.29
N MET A 127 10.02 2.45 2.59
CA MET A 127 11.11 1.87 1.80
C MET A 127 11.14 0.35 1.88
N THR A 128 10.93 -0.22 3.08
CA THR A 128 11.07 -1.66 3.32
C THR A 128 9.82 -2.46 2.98
N SER A 129 8.62 -1.91 3.21
CA SER A 129 7.36 -2.64 3.06
C SER A 129 6.67 -2.41 1.71
N GLN A 130 6.96 -1.30 1.02
CA GLN A 130 6.32 -0.98 -0.26
C GLN A 130 7.33 -0.89 -1.40
N ASN A 131 8.32 -0.02 -1.29
CA ASN A 131 9.22 0.26 -2.42
C ASN A 131 10.14 -0.92 -2.76
N MET A 132 10.80 -1.52 -1.76
CA MET A 132 11.68 -2.67 -1.99
C MET A 132 10.91 -3.91 -2.48
N PRO A 133 9.77 -4.31 -1.86
CA PRO A 133 8.95 -5.40 -2.37
C PRO A 133 8.34 -5.11 -3.75
N GLY A 134 7.91 -3.87 -4.01
CA GLY A 134 7.39 -3.49 -5.33
C GLY A 134 8.43 -3.67 -6.44
N VAL A 135 9.69 -3.32 -6.18
CA VAL A 135 10.78 -3.62 -7.12
C VAL A 135 11.09 -5.11 -7.20
N ALA A 136 10.99 -5.84 -6.09
CA ALA A 136 11.20 -7.28 -6.06
C ALA A 136 10.19 -8.03 -6.94
N VAL A 137 8.91 -7.62 -6.91
CA VAL A 137 7.86 -8.13 -7.80
C VAL A 137 8.20 -7.87 -9.25
N LEU A 138 8.52 -6.62 -9.60
CA LEU A 138 8.86 -6.24 -10.97
C LEU A 138 10.01 -7.11 -11.51
N ARG A 139 11.05 -7.36 -10.69
CA ARG A 139 12.16 -8.23 -11.07
C ARG A 139 11.77 -9.69 -11.20
N ALA A 140 10.91 -10.19 -10.31
CA ALA A 140 10.39 -11.57 -10.40
C ALA A 140 9.60 -11.79 -11.69
N ASP A 141 8.90 -10.74 -12.17
CA ASP A 141 8.17 -10.73 -13.43
C ASP A 141 9.06 -10.40 -14.66
N GLY A 142 10.37 -10.29 -14.48
CA GLY A 142 11.34 -10.05 -15.56
C GLY A 142 11.57 -8.57 -15.93
N TYR A 143 10.95 -7.63 -15.21
CA TYR A 143 11.15 -6.19 -15.42
C TYR A 143 12.31 -5.65 -14.58
N SER A 144 13.24 -4.95 -15.22
CA SER A 144 14.37 -4.27 -14.56
C SER A 144 14.36 -2.75 -14.80
N PRO A 145 13.34 -2.02 -14.32
CA PRO A 145 13.27 -0.58 -14.52
C PRO A 145 14.36 0.15 -13.70
N PRO A 146 14.74 1.37 -14.12
CA PRO A 146 15.64 2.20 -13.33
C PRO A 146 14.95 2.60 -12.02
N THR A 147 15.39 2.01 -10.91
CA THR A 147 14.70 2.14 -9.61
C THR A 147 14.86 3.52 -8.99
N SER A 148 16.01 4.18 -9.18
CA SER A 148 16.28 5.51 -8.64
C SER A 148 15.28 6.57 -9.13
N PRO A 149 15.02 6.70 -10.46
CA PRO A 149 13.97 7.56 -10.99
C PRO A 149 12.57 7.26 -10.43
N LEU A 150 12.19 5.98 -10.32
CA LEU A 150 10.89 5.58 -9.78
C LEU A 150 10.69 6.12 -8.36
N ILE A 151 11.68 5.89 -7.48
CA ILE A 151 11.62 6.35 -6.09
C ILE A 151 11.62 7.87 -6.01
N SER A 152 12.47 8.56 -6.78
CA SER A 152 12.52 10.02 -6.82
C SER A 152 11.18 10.63 -7.24
N VAL A 153 10.54 10.11 -8.29
CA VAL A 153 9.24 10.61 -8.76
C VAL A 153 8.16 10.40 -7.70
N THR A 154 8.10 9.22 -7.07
CA THR A 154 7.14 8.99 -5.98
C THR A 154 7.39 9.90 -4.78
N GLY A 155 8.65 10.19 -4.46
CA GLY A 155 9.02 11.12 -3.39
C GLY A 155 8.65 12.56 -3.70
N ILE A 156 8.91 13.03 -4.93
CA ILE A 156 8.54 14.38 -5.38
C ILE A 156 7.02 14.53 -5.37
N ALA A 157 6.30 13.56 -5.93
CA ALA A 157 4.84 13.56 -5.91
C ALA A 157 4.31 13.63 -4.48
N SER A 158 4.86 12.80 -3.57
CA SER A 158 4.51 12.83 -2.14
C SER A 158 4.78 14.18 -1.48
N LEU A 159 5.90 14.83 -1.81
CA LEU A 159 6.26 16.11 -1.22
C LEU A 159 5.30 17.22 -1.67
N VAL A 160 4.93 17.22 -2.96
CA VAL A 160 3.99 18.19 -3.54
C VAL A 160 2.57 17.99 -3.01
N THR A 161 2.14 16.73 -2.82
CA THR A 161 0.78 16.43 -2.36
C THR A 161 0.65 16.43 -0.82
N ALA A 162 1.75 16.40 -0.07
CA ALA A 162 1.72 16.34 1.40
C ALA A 162 0.99 17.53 2.06
N PRO A 163 1.15 18.80 1.63
CA PRO A 163 0.37 19.92 2.17
C PRO A 163 -1.14 19.79 1.96
N PHE A 164 -1.57 18.93 1.02
CA PHE A 164 -2.97 18.65 0.75
C PHE A 164 -3.48 17.40 1.47
N GLY A 165 -2.75 16.92 2.49
CA GLY A 165 -3.14 15.76 3.31
C GLY A 165 -2.69 14.41 2.76
N CYS A 166 -1.85 14.36 1.73
CA CYS A 166 -1.34 13.08 1.23
C CYS A 166 -0.33 12.43 2.21
N HIS A 167 -0.53 11.15 2.50
CA HIS A 167 0.30 10.36 3.43
C HIS A 167 1.47 9.63 2.76
N GLY A 168 1.86 10.07 1.56
CA GLY A 168 2.94 9.47 0.78
C GLY A 168 2.43 8.59 -0.36
N ILE A 169 3.24 8.54 -1.41
CA ILE A 169 3.02 7.81 -2.65
C ILE A 169 4.18 6.82 -2.77
N ASN A 170 3.85 5.55 -3.04
CA ASN A 170 4.80 4.44 -3.04
C ASN A 170 4.49 3.50 -4.21
N LEU A 171 5.38 2.55 -4.46
CA LEU A 171 5.10 1.47 -5.41
C LEU A 171 4.00 0.55 -4.85
N ALA A 172 3.01 0.21 -5.69
CA ALA A 172 1.90 -0.67 -5.33
C ALA A 172 2.31 -2.15 -5.39
N ALA A 173 3.14 -2.58 -4.42
CA ALA A 173 3.73 -3.92 -4.41
C ALA A 173 2.68 -5.05 -4.45
N ILE A 174 1.58 -4.90 -3.72
CA ILE A 174 0.53 -5.94 -3.61
C ILE A 174 -0.26 -6.05 -4.91
N SER A 175 -0.66 -4.92 -5.50
CA SER A 175 -1.37 -4.92 -6.79
C SER A 175 -0.51 -5.41 -7.94
N ALA A 176 0.81 -5.21 -7.86
CA ALA A 176 1.73 -5.75 -8.85
C ALA A 176 1.93 -7.27 -8.72
N ALA A 177 1.73 -7.84 -7.52
CA ALA A 177 1.98 -9.26 -7.26
C ALA A 177 0.78 -10.19 -7.54
N ILE A 178 -0.40 -9.64 -7.89
CA ILE A 178 -1.68 -10.37 -8.05
C ILE A 178 -2.20 -10.18 -9.49
#